data_AF-A0A414Z7Z2-F1
#
_entry.id   AF-A0A414Z7Z2-F1
#
_cell.length_a   1.000
_cell.length_b   1.000
_cell.length_c   1.000
_cell.angle_alpha   90.00
_cell.angle_beta   90.00
_cell.angle_gamma   90.00
#
_symmetry.space_group_name_H-M   'P 1'
#
loop_
_entity.id
_entity.type
_entity.pdbx_description
1 polymer ?
#
loop_
_entity_poly.entity_id
_entity_poly.type
_entity_poly.pdbx_seq_one_letter_code
_entity_poly.pdbx_strand_id
1 'polypeptide(L)' 'MESNKVIHVHLIFEKKDFYFGSISAIFEALDANIIGMTKNTLLHAGLAEGSPVCTRRALIKQSHIIRSKSKGRK' A
#
# COMPACT_ATOMS: atom_id res chain seq x y z
N MET A 1 -5.57 -8.86 17.75
CA MET A 1 -5.88 -7.52 17.17
C MET A 1 -5.61 -7.63 15.68
N GLU A 2 -6.65 -7.82 14.87
CA GLU A 2 -6.46 -7.95 13.42
C GLU A 2 -5.88 -6.67 12.83
N SER A 3 -4.80 -6.84 12.08
CA SER A 3 -4.01 -5.79 11.48
C SER A 3 -4.86 -4.99 10.49
N ASN A 4 -5.41 -3.86 10.92
CA ASN A 4 -6.03 -2.85 10.04
C ASN A 4 -5.04 -2.21 9.05
N LYS A 5 -3.87 -2.82 8.83
CA LYS A 5 -2.82 -2.31 7.97
C LYS A 5 -3.24 -2.46 6.51
N VAL A 6 -3.10 -1.38 5.76
CA VAL A 6 -3.34 -1.33 4.31
C VAL A 6 -2.12 -0.68 3.68
N ILE A 7 -1.73 -1.18 2.51
CA ILE A 7 -0.72 -0.56 1.68
C ILE A 7 -1.43 0.19 0.56
N HIS A 8 -1.29 1.50 0.55
CA HIS A 8 -1.82 2.36 -0.49
C HIS A 8 -0.77 2.57 -1.57
N VAL A 9 -1.14 2.31 -2.83
CA VAL A 9 -0.32 2.49 -4.01
C VAL A 9 -1.01 3.48 -4.93
N HIS A 10 -0.45 4.68 -5.05
CA HIS A 10 -0.90 5.71 -5.98
C HIS A 10 -0.04 5.66 -7.25
N LEU A 11 -0.63 5.30 -8.39
CA LEU A 11 0.03 5.36 -9.69
C LEU A 11 -0.03 6.80 -10.23
N ILE A 12 1.12 7.43 -10.40
CA ILE A 12 1.27 8.86 -10.71
C ILE A 12 0.80 9.18 -12.13
N PHE A 13 1.17 8.35 -13.12
CA PHE A 13 0.82 8.58 -14.52
C PHE A 13 -0.64 8.23 -14.81
N GLU A 14 -1.09 7.10 -14.27
CA GLU A 14 -2.43 6.56 -14.43
C GLU A 14 -3.45 7.30 -13.55
N LYS A 15 -2.99 8.12 -12.59
CA LYS A 15 -3.79 8.86 -11.61
C LYS A 15 -4.82 7.97 -10.91
N LYS A 16 -4.36 6.79 -10.49
CA LYS A 16 -5.22 5.75 -9.92
C LYS A 16 -4.67 5.23 -8.60
N ASP A 17 -5.56 5.08 -7.64
CA ASP A 17 -5.25 4.57 -6.31
C ASP A 17 -5.65 3.10 -6.18
N PHE A 18 -4.77 2.32 -5.55
CA PHE A 18 -5.01 0.93 -5.19
C PHE A 18 -4.68 0.69 -3.72
N TYR A 19 -5.37 -0.27 -3.12
CA TYR A 19 -5.26 -0.58 -1.69
C TYR A 19 -5.08 -2.09 -1.53
N PHE A 20 -3.98 -2.50 -0.90
CA PHE A 20 -3.58 -3.89 -0.77
C PHE A 20 -3.41 -4.30 0.69
N GLY A 21 -3.69 -5.57 0.98
CA GLY A 21 -3.46 -6.15 2.31
C GLY A 21 -2.02 -6.60 2.56
N SER A 22 -1.20 -6.72 1.51
CA SER A 22 0.19 -7.17 1.61
C SER A 22 1.04 -6.69 0.42
N ILE A 23 2.37 -6.70 0.57
CA ILE A 23 3.29 -6.39 -0.52
C ILE A 23 3.15 -7.41 -1.66
N SER A 24 2.95 -8.70 -1.35
CA SER A 24 2.76 -9.72 -2.39
C SER A 24 1.54 -9.43 -3.26
N ALA A 25 0.42 -9.01 -2.66
CA ALA A 25 -0.80 -8.70 -3.40
C ALA A 25 -0.63 -7.53 -4.40
N ILE A 26 0.31 -6.61 -4.13
CA ILE A 26 0.66 -5.54 -5.07
C ILE A 26 1.18 -6.15 -6.38
N PHE A 27 2.14 -7.07 -6.28
CA PHE A 27 2.81 -7.67 -7.44
C PHE A 27 2.04 -8.82 -8.10
N GLU A 28 0.98 -9.31 -7.47
CA GLU A 28 -0.01 -10.19 -8.10
C GLU A 28 -0.98 -9.41 -8.99
N ALA A 29 -1.28 -8.15 -8.64
CA ALA A 29 -2.23 -7.31 -9.36
C ALA A 29 -1.59 -6.30 -10.33
N LEU A 30 -0.36 -5.85 -10.04
CA LEU A 30 0.34 -4.78 -10.76
C LEU A 30 1.76 -5.23 -11.12
N ASP A 31 2.16 -4.94 -12.36
CA ASP A 31 3.50 -5.23 -12.84
C ASP A 31 4.55 -4.28 -12.23
N ALA A 32 5.75 -4.81 -11.98
CA ALA A 32 6.87 -4.04 -11.44
C ALA A 32 7.25 -2.83 -12.31
N ASN A 33 7.04 -2.89 -13.63
CA ASN A 33 7.29 -1.79 -14.56
C ASN A 33 6.25 -0.67 -14.44
N ILE A 34 5.00 -0.99 -14.08
CA ILE A 34 3.95 0.01 -13.83
C ILE A 34 4.27 0.76 -12.54
N ILE A 35 4.68 0.04 -11.51
CA ILE A 35 5.08 0.61 -10.22
C ILE A 35 6.44 1.32 -10.32
N GLY A 36 7.31 0.89 -11.23
CA GLY A 36 8.69 1.39 -11.36
C GLY A 36 9.64 0.87 -10.28
N MET A 37 9.35 -0.29 -9.68
CA MET A 37 10.16 -0.92 -8.64
C MET A 37 9.88 -2.43 -8.55
N THR A 38 10.88 -3.23 -8.20
CA THR A 38 10.73 -4.68 -7.99
C THR A 38 10.24 -5.02 -6.58
N LYS A 39 9.68 -6.23 -6.41
CA LYS A 39 9.23 -6.75 -5.11
C LYS A 39 10.34 -6.78 -4.08
N ASN A 40 11.53 -7.28 -4.43
CA ASN A 40 12.66 -7.36 -3.51
C ASN A 40 13.11 -5.96 -3.07
N THR A 41 13.20 -5.00 -4.00
CA THR A 41 13.56 -3.63 -3.65
C THR A 41 12.58 -3.02 -2.65
N LEU A 42 11.28 -3.24 -2.84
CA LEU A 42 10.26 -2.75 -1.91
C LEU A 42 10.33 -3.42 -0.53
N LEU A 43 10.61 -4.73 -0.49
CA LEU A 43 10.82 -5.46 0.76
C LEU A 43 12.03 -4.95 1.54
N HIS A 44 13.14 -4.65 0.84
CA HIS A 44 14.35 -4.12 1.45
C HIS A 44 14.23 -2.65 1.87
N ALA A 45 13.54 -1.82 1.08
CA ALA A 45 13.23 -0.44 1.43
C ALA A 45 12.40 -0.37 2.73
N GLY A 46 11.57 -1.39 2.95
CA GLY A 46 10.68 -1.46 4.08
C GLY A 46 9.48 -0.53 3.91
N LEU A 47 8.35 -0.92 4.50
CA LEU A 47 7.17 -0.07 4.63
C LEU A 47 6.87 0.12 6.11
N ALA A 48 6.92 1.38 6.54
CA ALA A 48 6.56 1.79 7.88
C ALA A 48 5.54 2.93 7.81
N GLU A 49 4.74 3.05 8.85
CA GLU A 49 3.79 4.16 8.97
C GLU A 49 4.57 5.48 9.07
N GLY A 50 4.29 6.42 8.17
CA GLY A 50 5.02 7.69 8.06
C GLY A 50 6.24 7.67 7.13
N SER A 51 6.64 6.51 6.60
CA SER A 51 7.78 6.37 5.66
C SER A 51 7.31 5.84 4.31
N PRO A 52 6.81 6.71 3.41
CA PRO A 52 6.41 6.30 2.08
C PRO A 52 7.63 6.00 1.19
N VAL A 53 7.48 5.01 0.31
CA VAL A 53 8.43 4.71 -0.77
C VAL A 53 7.90 5.33 -2.06
N CYS A 54 8.67 6.26 -2.62
CA CYS A 54 8.36 6.90 -3.88
C CYS A 54 9.22 6.32 -5.00
N THR A 55 8.61 6.03 -6.13
CA THR A 55 9.28 5.77 -7.40
C THR A 55 8.94 6.88 -8.38
N ARG A 56 9.50 6.82 -9.59
CA ARG A 56 9.12 7.73 -10.68
C ARG A 56 7.67 7.54 -11.15
N ARG A 57 7.05 6.38 -10.88
CA ARG A 57 5.72 6.00 -11.39
C ARG A 57 4.67 5.81 -10.30
N ALA A 58 5.06 5.57 -9.06
CA ALA A 58 4.15 5.24 -7.98
C ALA A 58 4.61 5.78 -6.63
N LEU A 59 3.63 6.13 -5.78
CA LEU A 59 3.82 6.41 -4.36
C LEU A 59 3.22 5.26 -3.56
N ILE A 60 4.03 4.59 -2.75
CA ILE A 60 3.64 3.44 -1.94
C ILE A 60 3.74 3.82 -0.47
N LYS A 61 2.68 3.63 0.30
CA LYS A 61 2.67 3.94 1.74
C LYS A 61 1.92 2.90 2.54
N GLN A 62 2.43 2.55 3.72
CA GLN A 62 1.67 1.77 4.70
C GLN A 62 0.84 2.70 5.57
N SER A 63 -0.41 2.33 5.80
CA SER A 63 -1.38 3.08 6.61
C SER A 63 -2.32 2.11 7.32
N HIS A 64 -3.28 2.63 8.06
CA HIS A 64 -4.28 1.84 8.76
C HIS A 64 -5.71 2.25 8.40
N ILE A 65 -6.64 1.30 8.42
CA ILE A 65 -8.07 1.54 8.23
C ILE A 65 -8.62 2.25 9.46
N ILE A 66 -9.14 3.46 9.26
CA ILE A 66 -9.89 4.20 10.27
C ILE A 66 -11.35 3.72 10.20
N ARG A 67 -11.85 3.13 11.28
CA ARG A 67 -13.25 2.68 11.39
C ARG A 67 -14.00 3.52 12.42
N SER A 68 -15.30 3.73 12.17
CA SER A 68 -16.19 4.25 13.21
C SER A 68 -16.29 3.25 14.36
N LYS A 69 -16.34 3.74 15.60
CA LYS A 69 -16.70 2.92 16.75
C LYS A 69 -18.18 2.60 16.63
N SER A 70 -18.54 1.43 16.08
CA SER A 70 -19.91 0.96 16.23
C SER A 70 -20.16 0.81 17.72
N LYS A 71 -21.06 1.61 18.28
CA LYS A 71 -21.64 1.26 19.57
C LYS A 71 -22.41 -0.03 19.30
N GLY A 72 -21.87 -1.16 19.77
CA GLY A 72 -22.62 -2.41 19.78
C GLY A 72 -24.01 -2.08 20.33
N ARG A 73 -25.05 -2.31 19.51
CA ARG A 73 -26.43 -2.23 19.99
C ARG A 73 -26.49 -3.12 21.22
N LYS A 74 -26.71 -2.51 22.39
CA LYS A 74 -27.12 -3.23 23.59
C LYS A 74 -28.45 -3.90 23.32
#